data_AF-A0AAN6GW95-F1
#
_entry.id   AF-A0AAN6GW95-F1
#
_cell.length_a   1.000
_cell.length_b   1.000
_cell.length_c   1.000
_cell.angle_alpha   90.00
_cell.angle_beta   90.00
_cell.angle_gamma   90.00
#
_symmetry.space_group_name_H-M   'P 1'
#
loop_
_entity.id
_entity.type
_entity.pdbx_description
1 polymer ?
#
loop_
_entity_poly.entity_id
_entity_poly.type
_entity_poly.pdbx_seq_one_letter_code
_entity_poly.pdbx_strand_id
1 'polypeptide(L)'
;MTRFRPCIDLHAGSVKQIVGGTLSTNYAGLKTNFTSEHPAAYFAELYRKYDLKGGHVIMLGPNNDVAAREALAAWPQGLQVGGGINAGNVKQWMDAGAER
;
A
#
# COMPACT_ATOMS: atom_id res chain seq x y z
N MET A 1 -12.38 0.72 22.58
CA MET A 1 -11.22 -0.12 22.21
C MET A 1 -10.45 0.54 21.10
N THR A 2 -9.13 0.58 21.19
CA THR A 2 -8.26 1.08 20.12
C THR A 2 -8.11 0.02 19.03
N ARG A 3 -8.28 0.41 17.75
CA ARG A 3 -8.08 -0.50 16.61
C ARG A 3 -6.76 -0.18 15.94
N PHE A 4 -5.85 -1.14 15.89
CA PHE A 4 -4.63 -1.03 15.09
C PHE A 4 -4.98 -1.19 13.61
N ARG A 5 -4.47 -0.28 12.76
CA ARG A 5 -4.66 -0.30 11.30
C ARG A 5 -3.30 -0.24 10.62
N PRO A 6 -2.81 -1.35 10.06
CA PRO A 6 -1.48 -1.36 9.45
C PRO A 6 -1.47 -0.67 8.09
N CYS A 7 -0.28 -0.22 7.65
CA CYS A 7 -0.06 0.42 6.34
C CYS A 7 1.09 -0.25 5.60
N ILE A 8 0.93 -0.47 4.29
CA ILE A 8 1.99 -0.81 3.35
C ILE A 8 2.18 0.40 2.42
N ASP A 9 3.20 1.20 2.70
CA ASP A 9 3.60 2.31 1.84
C ASP A 9 4.50 1.81 0.70
N LEU A 10 4.08 2.06 -0.54
CA LEU A 10 4.78 1.64 -1.76
C LEU A 10 5.38 2.84 -2.47
N HIS A 11 6.66 2.77 -2.79
CA HIS A 11 7.31 3.77 -3.64
C HIS A 11 8.28 3.09 -4.61
N ALA A 12 8.03 3.27 -5.90
CA ALA A 12 8.75 2.60 -6.99
C ALA A 12 8.75 1.06 -6.85
N GLY A 13 7.60 0.49 -6.46
CA GLY A 13 7.38 -0.95 -6.40
C GLY A 13 7.95 -1.64 -5.16
N SER A 14 8.61 -0.91 -4.25
CA SER A 14 9.12 -1.45 -2.99
C SER A 14 8.34 -0.91 -1.80
N VAL A 15 8.26 -1.71 -0.74
CA VAL A 15 7.74 -1.25 0.55
C VAL A 15 8.76 -0.32 1.20
N LYS A 16 8.39 0.94 1.38
CA LYS A 16 9.28 1.97 1.91
C LYS A 16 8.62 2.78 3.00
N GLN A 17 9.36 3.03 4.07
CA GLN A 17 9.02 4.07 5.03
C GLN A 17 9.73 5.36 4.61
N ILE A 18 8.95 6.39 4.33
CA ILE A 18 9.44 7.73 3.97
C ILE A 18 9.30 8.65 5.18
N VAL A 19 10.28 9.54 5.39
CA VAL A 19 10.23 10.59 6.42
C VAL A 19 9.71 11.87 5.79
N GLY A 20 8.56 12.35 6.27
CA GLY A 20 7.95 13.61 5.84
C GLY A 20 6.44 13.46 5.63
N GLY A 21 5.66 14.44 6.09
CA GLY A 21 4.19 14.37 6.10
C GLY A 21 3.51 14.56 4.74
N THR A 22 4.20 15.14 3.75
CA THR A 22 3.63 15.44 2.43
C THR A 22 4.62 15.12 1.33
N LEU A 23 4.23 14.25 0.40
CA LEU A 23 4.96 14.05 -0.84
C LEU A 23 4.78 15.29 -1.73
N SER A 24 5.87 15.99 -2.02
CA SER A 24 5.87 17.03 -3.04
C SER A 24 6.33 16.43 -4.37
N THR A 25 5.98 17.08 -5.49
CA THR A 25 6.55 16.74 -6.81
C THR A 25 8.05 16.99 -6.90
N ASN A 26 8.62 17.72 -5.93
CA ASN A 26 10.05 17.88 -5.75
C ASN A 26 10.60 16.76 -4.86
N TYR A 27 10.99 15.65 -5.50
CA TYR A 27 11.57 14.49 -4.85
C TYR A 27 12.94 14.77 -4.21
N ALA A 28 13.56 15.94 -4.43
CA ALA A 28 14.85 16.28 -3.83
C ALA A 28 14.82 16.32 -2.29
N GLY A 29 13.64 16.51 -1.68
CA GLY A 29 13.44 16.46 -0.23
C GLY A 29 12.97 15.11 0.32
N LEU A 30 12.76 14.10 -0.54
CA LEU A 30 12.20 12.81 -0.14
C LEU A 30 13.25 11.96 0.59
N LYS A 31 13.22 11.95 1.92
CA LYS A 31 14.11 11.11 2.71
C LYS A 31 13.48 9.75 2.95
N THR A 32 14.06 8.71 2.35
CA THR A 32 13.71 7.32 2.70
C THR A 32 14.35 6.97 4.03
N ASN A 33 13.57 6.49 5.00
CA ASN A 33 14.11 5.96 6.26
C ASN A 33 14.52 4.50 6.08
N PHE A 34 13.64 3.73 5.45
CA PHE A 34 13.80 2.28 5.31
C PHE A 34 13.17 1.81 4.00
N THR A 35 13.85 0.89 3.33
CA THR A 35 13.30 0.09 2.23
C THR A 35 13.33 -1.35 2.67
N SER A 36 12.20 -2.04 2.58
CA SER A 36 12.13 -3.46 2.94
C SER A 36 12.72 -4.34 1.83
N GLU A 37 13.34 -5.43 2.24
CA GLU A 37 13.72 -6.54 1.34
C GLU A 37 12.51 -7.45 1.01
N HIS A 38 11.42 -7.35 1.78
CA HIS A 38 10.23 -8.15 1.56
C HIS A 38 9.24 -7.47 0.60
N PRO A 39 8.55 -8.25 -0.26
CA PRO A 39 7.54 -7.72 -1.16
C PRO A 39 6.27 -7.30 -0.40
N ALA A 40 5.40 -6.54 -1.05
CA ALA A 40 4.15 -6.08 -0.46
C ALA A 40 3.23 -7.24 -0.02
N ALA A 41 3.20 -8.34 -0.80
CA ALA A 41 2.46 -9.56 -0.46
C ALA A 41 2.88 -10.16 0.90
N TYR A 42 4.16 -10.10 1.27
CA TYR A 42 4.64 -10.63 2.55
C TYR A 42 3.94 -9.93 3.73
N PHE A 43 3.82 -8.61 3.67
CA PHE A 43 3.16 -7.83 4.72
C PHE A 43 1.65 -8.05 4.72
N ALA A 44 1.03 -8.14 3.55
CA ALA A 44 -0.40 -8.45 3.44
C ALA A 44 -0.73 -9.83 4.04
N GLU A 45 0.10 -10.86 3.78
CA GLU A 45 0.00 -12.18 4.40
C GLU A 45 0.16 -12.11 5.91
N LEU A 46 1.09 -11.30 6.41
CA LEU A 46 1.28 -11.09 7.84
C LEU A 46 0.03 -10.45 8.48
N TYR A 47 -0.54 -9.43 7.84
CA TYR A 47 -1.73 -8.75 8.33
C TYR A 47 -2.93 -9.69 8.33
N ARG A 48 -3.08 -10.51 7.29
CA ARG A 48 -4.11 -11.56 7.21
C ARG A 48 -3.95 -12.57 8.34
N LYS A 49 -2.73 -13.07 8.57
CA LYS A 49 -2.41 -14.04 9.62
C LYS A 49 -2.82 -13.56 11.01
N TYR A 50 -2.67 -12.26 11.29
CA TYR A 50 -3.06 -11.65 12.56
C TYR A 50 -4.44 -10.97 12.55
N ASP A 51 -5.23 -11.17 11.49
CA ASP A 51 -6.55 -10.58 11.28
C ASP A 51 -6.62 -9.05 11.48
N LEU A 52 -5.61 -8.34 11.01
CA LEU A 52 -5.48 -6.88 11.18
C LEU A 52 -6.34 -6.12 10.16
N LYS A 53 -7.64 -5.98 10.44
CA LYS A 53 -8.61 -5.36 9.53
C LYS A 53 -8.47 -3.84 9.37
N GLY A 54 -8.82 -3.37 8.17
CA GLY A 54 -8.82 -1.96 7.82
C GLY A 54 -7.42 -1.39 7.62
N GLY A 55 -6.48 -2.26 7.23
CA GLY A 55 -5.18 -1.86 6.74
C GLY A 55 -5.24 -1.29 5.32
N HIS A 56 -4.21 -0.56 4.93
CA HIS A 56 -4.15 0.15 3.66
C HIS A 56 -2.84 -0.11 2.92
N VAL A 57 -2.93 -0.14 1.59
CA VAL A 57 -1.80 -0.14 0.66
C VAL A 57 -1.79 1.21 -0.04
N ILE A 58 -0.75 2.01 0.17
CA ILE A 58 -0.68 3.38 -0.39
C ILE A 58 0.42 3.46 -1.43
N MET A 59 0.03 3.81 -2.65
CA MET A 59 0.95 4.06 -3.76
C MET A 59 1.46 5.50 -3.71
N LEU A 60 2.71 5.65 -3.29
CA LEU A 60 3.43 6.90 -3.20
C LEU A 60 4.21 7.11 -4.51
N GLY A 61 3.55 7.70 -5.50
CA GLY A 61 4.13 7.97 -6.84
C GLY A 61 3.93 6.84 -7.85
N PRO A 62 4.61 6.90 -9.01
CA PRO A 62 4.44 5.93 -10.09
C PRO A 62 5.10 4.58 -9.79
N ASN A 63 4.83 3.58 -10.65
CA ASN A 63 5.45 2.26 -10.64
C ASN A 63 5.14 1.40 -9.40
N ASN A 64 3.95 1.53 -8.83
CA ASN A 64 3.53 0.76 -7.65
C ASN A 64 2.46 -0.30 -7.95
N ASP A 65 1.86 -0.29 -9.15
CA ASP A 65 0.69 -1.11 -9.47
C ASP A 65 0.90 -2.62 -9.26
N VAL A 66 2.06 -3.14 -9.66
CA VAL A 66 2.39 -4.57 -9.50
C VAL A 66 2.42 -4.93 -8.01
N ALA A 67 3.19 -4.18 -7.22
CA ALA A 67 3.30 -4.42 -5.78
C ALA A 67 1.96 -4.23 -5.04
N ALA A 68 1.15 -3.26 -5.46
CA ALA A 68 -0.18 -3.06 -4.89
C ALA A 68 -1.08 -4.28 -5.17
N ARG A 69 -1.09 -4.78 -6.41
CA ARG A 69 -1.86 -5.99 -6.78
C ARG A 69 -1.36 -7.23 -6.06
N GLU A 70 -0.07 -7.37 -5.84
CA GLU A 70 0.50 -8.47 -5.04
C GLU A 70 -0.04 -8.46 -3.60
N ALA A 71 -0.08 -7.28 -2.95
CA ALA A 71 -0.67 -7.15 -1.61
C ALA A 71 -2.16 -7.47 -1.59
N LEU A 72 -2.93 -6.97 -2.56
CA LEU A 72 -4.37 -7.23 -2.65
C LEU A 72 -4.66 -8.72 -2.93
N ALA A 73 -3.86 -9.37 -3.77
CA ALA A 73 -4.00 -10.80 -4.06
C ALA A 73 -3.65 -11.68 -2.85
N ALA A 74 -2.70 -11.26 -2.01
CA ALA A 74 -2.36 -11.94 -0.76
C ALA A 74 -3.49 -11.85 0.29
N TRP A 75 -4.28 -10.78 0.29
CA TRP A 75 -5.46 -10.68 1.14
C TRP A 75 -6.66 -10.04 0.44
N PRO A 76 -7.38 -10.81 -0.39
CA PRO A 76 -8.55 -10.31 -1.11
C PRO A 76 -9.61 -9.81 -0.14
N GLN A 77 -10.13 -8.61 -0.43
CA GLN A 77 -11.10 -7.88 0.39
C GLN A 77 -10.63 -7.58 1.83
N GLY A 78 -9.31 -7.66 2.08
CA GLY A 78 -8.72 -7.40 3.40
C GLY A 78 -8.11 -6.02 3.56
N LEU A 79 -7.72 -5.39 2.44
CA LEU A 79 -6.94 -4.14 2.41
C LEU A 79 -7.64 -3.08 1.56
N GLN A 80 -7.50 -1.83 1.98
CA GLN A 80 -7.90 -0.65 1.21
C GLN A 80 -6.74 -0.22 0.32
N VAL A 81 -7.01 0.36 -0.86
CA VAL A 81 -5.96 0.89 -1.73
C VAL A 81 -6.06 2.40 -1.89
N GLY A 82 -4.92 3.09 -1.82
CA GLY A 82 -4.85 4.54 -1.96
C GLY A 82 -3.67 4.98 -2.83
N GLY A 83 -3.69 6.25 -3.25
CA GLY A 83 -2.71 6.83 -4.18
C GLY A 83 -3.15 6.72 -5.64
N GLY A 84 -3.53 7.84 -6.25
CA GLY A 84 -3.94 7.88 -7.66
C GLY A 84 -5.28 7.22 -8.01
N ILE A 85 -6.08 6.82 -7.00
CA ILE A 85 -7.41 6.22 -7.21
C ILE A 85 -8.41 7.29 -7.65
N ASN A 86 -9.18 6.98 -8.70
CA ASN A 86 -10.20 7.85 -9.29
C ASN A 86 -11.34 7.03 -9.92
N ALA A 87 -12.40 7.69 -10.35
CA ALA A 87 -13.58 7.03 -10.92
C ALA A 87 -13.28 6.17 -12.16
N GLY A 88 -12.25 6.51 -12.93
CA GLY A 88 -11.85 5.77 -14.13
C GLY A 88 -11.08 4.48 -13.84
N ASN A 89 -10.45 4.36 -12.67
CA ASN A 89 -9.63 3.20 -12.32
C ASN A 89 -10.16 2.40 -11.13
N VAL A 90 -11.12 2.89 -10.34
CA VAL A 90 -11.59 2.22 -9.12
C VAL A 90 -12.05 0.77 -9.35
N LYS A 91 -12.71 0.48 -10.47
CA LYS A 91 -13.20 -0.87 -10.78
C LYS A 91 -12.05 -1.89 -10.85
N GLN A 92 -10.94 -1.53 -11.49
CA GLN A 92 -9.81 -2.44 -11.67
C GLN A 92 -9.15 -2.83 -10.34
N TRP A 93 -9.28 -1.98 -9.32
CA TRP A 93 -8.72 -2.17 -7.99
C TRP A 93 -9.64 -3.03 -7.11
N MET A 94 -10.95 -2.80 -7.21
CA MET A 94 -11.94 -3.70 -6.62
C MET A 94 -11.83 -5.11 -7.21
N ASP A 95 -11.72 -5.23 -8.54
CA ASP A 95 -11.52 -6.51 -9.23
C ASP A 95 -10.19 -7.18 -8.80
N ALA A 96 -9.18 -6.39 -8.43
CA ALA A 96 -7.90 -6.89 -7.91
C ALA A 96 -7.93 -7.30 -6.43
N GLY A 97 -9.05 -7.11 -5.73
CA GLY A 97 -9.22 -7.52 -4.34
C GLY A 97 -9.17 -6.40 -3.30
N ALA A 98 -9.27 -5.13 -3.67
CA ALA A 98 -9.41 -4.05 -2.70
C ALA A 98 -10.77 -4.12 -1.95
N GLU A 99 -10.75 -3.90 -0.63
CA GLU A 99 -11.96 -3.73 0.19
C GLU A 99 -12.63 -2.37 -0.07
N ARG A 100 -11.80 -1.34 -0.28
CA ARG A 100 -12.18 0.05 -0.59
C ARG A 100 -11.10 0.73 -1.43
#